data_AF-A0A4U0NHD6-F1
#
_entry.id   AF-A0A4U0NHD6-F1
#
_cell.length_a   1.000
_cell.length_b   1.000
_cell.length_c   1.000
_cell.angle_alpha   90.00
_cell.angle_beta   90.00
_cell.angle_gamma   90.00
#
_symmetry.space_group_name_H-M   'P 1'
#
loop_
_entity.id
_entity.type
_entity.pdbx_description
1 polymer ?
#
loop_
_entity_poly.entity_id
_entity_poly.type
_entity_poly.pdbx_seq_one_letter_code
_entity_poly.pdbx_strand_id
1 'polypeptide(L)'
;MKSILVCLFIFSAHVLSAQDKSLPKSIERGSIIYQASCIGCHMGKGEGIAGIFPPLAKADYLNNTKKTIQAIKFGLEGEITVNDEVYDNMMPSANLSNQEVADVVNYIKNSWGNSSKGKTVTAKIVEAVKE
;
A
#
# COMPACT_ATOMS: atom_id res chain seq x y z
N MET A 1 -9.53 58.45 3.20
CA MET A 1 -9.34 57.42 2.15
C MET A 1 -8.13 56.58 2.50
N LYS A 2 -8.27 55.25 2.38
CA LYS A 2 -7.27 54.19 2.61
C LYS A 2 -7.13 53.70 4.06
N SER A 3 -8.19 53.04 4.54
CA SER A 3 -8.07 52.04 5.61
C SER A 3 -7.33 50.83 5.05
N ILE A 4 -6.12 50.56 5.56
CA ILE A 4 -5.37 49.33 5.29
C ILE A 4 -5.94 48.27 6.23
N LEU A 5 -6.81 47.43 5.68
CA LEU A 5 -7.32 46.25 6.35
C LEU A 5 -6.23 45.18 6.31
N VAL A 6 -5.52 44.99 7.42
CA VAL A 6 -4.57 43.88 7.60
C VAL A 6 -5.40 42.60 7.73
N CYS A 7 -5.56 41.87 6.63
CA CYS A 7 -6.03 40.50 6.66
C CYS A 7 -4.98 39.65 7.39
N LEU A 8 -5.26 39.37 8.66
CA LEU A 8 -4.69 38.25 9.41
C LEU A 8 -5.01 36.95 8.64
N PHE A 9 -4.14 36.57 7.72
CA PHE A 9 -4.05 35.19 7.27
C PHE A 9 -3.47 34.37 8.42
N ILE A 10 -4.35 33.95 9.33
CA ILE A 10 -4.08 32.83 10.22
C ILE A 10 -4.04 31.60 9.32
N PHE A 11 -2.90 31.37 8.67
CA PHE A 11 -2.61 30.10 8.00
C PHE A 11 -2.45 29.08 9.11
N SER A 12 -3.58 28.54 9.57
CA SER A 12 -3.60 27.48 10.57
C SER A 12 -2.88 26.29 9.94
N ALA A 13 -1.62 26.10 10.34
CA ALA A 13 -0.74 25.00 9.97
C ALA A 13 -1.34 23.68 10.47
N HIS A 14 -2.38 23.21 9.80
CA HIS A 14 -3.00 21.94 10.09
C HIS A 14 -2.15 20.82 9.50
N VAL A 15 -1.43 20.15 10.41
CA VAL A 15 -1.26 18.69 10.41
C VAL A 15 -0.51 18.11 9.19
N LEU A 16 0.76 18.50 8.97
CA LEU A 16 1.62 17.80 8.00
C LEU A 16 2.79 16.99 8.59
N SER A 17 3.10 17.10 9.89
CA SER A 17 4.42 16.65 10.39
C SER A 17 4.46 15.36 11.22
N ALA A 18 3.33 14.72 11.56
CA ALA A 18 3.33 13.54 12.44
C ALA A 18 3.27 12.19 11.71
N GLN A 19 2.75 12.16 10.47
CA GLN A 19 2.45 10.92 9.75
C GLN A 19 3.66 10.37 8.97
N ASP A 20 4.68 11.18 8.78
CA ASP A 20 5.89 10.87 8.00
C ASP A 20 6.88 9.99 8.78
N LYS A 21 7.11 10.28 10.07
CA LYS A 21 8.11 9.55 10.88
C LYS A 21 7.77 8.08 11.16
N SER A 22 6.51 7.68 11.05
CA SER A 22 6.08 6.30 11.30
C SER A 22 6.24 5.38 10.09
N LEU A 23 6.34 5.94 8.88
CA LEU A 23 6.40 5.16 7.64
C LEU A 23 7.67 4.30 7.54
N PRO A 24 8.88 4.79 7.84
CA PRO A 24 10.09 3.95 7.78
C PRO A 24 10.01 2.71 8.67
N LYS A 25 9.51 2.85 9.90
CA LYS A 25 9.31 1.71 10.81
C LYS A 25 8.23 0.74 10.31
N SER A 26 7.21 1.26 9.65
CA SER A 26 6.16 0.44 9.02
C SER A 26 6.73 -0.38 7.86
N ILE A 27 7.56 0.24 7.01
CA ILE A 27 8.28 -0.44 5.92
C ILE A 27 9.22 -1.52 6.47
N GLU A 28 9.96 -1.25 7.55
CA GLU A 28 10.86 -2.23 8.17
C GLU A 28 10.11 -3.48 8.65
N ARG A 29 9.02 -3.29 9.41
CA ARG A 29 8.15 -4.41 9.82
C ARG A 29 7.51 -5.12 8.62
N GLY A 30 7.06 -4.34 7.64
CA GLY A 30 6.47 -4.85 6.41
C GLY A 30 7.42 -5.73 5.60
N SER A 31 8.72 -5.42 5.59
CA SER A 31 9.73 -6.25 4.95
C SER A 31 9.82 -7.62 5.59
N ILE A 32 9.73 -7.73 6.92
CA ILE A 32 9.78 -9.01 7.63
C ILE A 32 8.55 -9.86 7.24
N ILE A 33 7.37 -9.24 7.23
CA ILE A 33 6.11 -9.90 6.82
C ILE A 33 6.18 -10.36 5.37
N TYR A 34 6.72 -9.54 4.47
CA TYR A 34 6.89 -9.90 3.06
C TYR A 34 7.73 -11.17 2.90
N GLN A 35 8.85 -11.26 3.61
CA GLN A 35 9.73 -12.43 3.59
C GLN A 35 9.06 -13.68 4.17
N ALA A 36 8.17 -13.53 5.14
CA ALA A 36 7.49 -14.65 5.77
C ALA A 36 6.29 -15.17 4.96
N SER A 37 5.54 -14.27 4.31
CA SER A 37 4.20 -14.59 3.79
C SER A 37 4.01 -14.34 2.29
N CYS A 38 4.83 -13.50 1.66
CA CYS A 38 4.59 -13.05 0.28
C CYS A 38 5.64 -13.56 -0.71
N ILE A 39 6.90 -13.70 -0.25
CA ILE A 39 8.06 -14.01 -1.11
C ILE A 39 7.92 -15.32 -1.89
N GLY A 40 7.20 -16.31 -1.34
CA GLY A 40 7.05 -17.63 -1.97
C GLY A 40 6.33 -17.58 -3.33
N CYS A 41 5.46 -16.58 -3.54
CA CYS A 41 4.74 -16.40 -4.80
C CYS A 41 5.22 -15.16 -5.56
N HIS A 42 5.47 -14.05 -4.86
CA HIS A 42 5.85 -12.78 -5.50
C HIS A 42 7.36 -12.58 -5.66
N MET A 43 8.18 -13.54 -5.23
CA MET A 43 9.64 -13.56 -5.37
C MET A 43 10.36 -12.45 -4.57
N GLY A 44 11.69 -12.49 -4.54
CA GLY A 44 12.50 -11.64 -3.65
C GLY A 44 12.49 -10.15 -3.98
N LYS A 45 12.24 -9.79 -5.24
CA LYS A 45 12.19 -8.40 -5.72
C LYS A 45 10.79 -8.02 -6.22
N GLY A 46 9.76 -8.77 -5.82
CA GLY A 46 8.40 -8.53 -6.27
C GLY A 46 8.20 -8.78 -7.77
N GLU A 47 9.08 -9.53 -8.42
CA GLU A 47 9.03 -9.80 -9.86
C GLU A 47 7.95 -10.81 -10.25
N GLY A 48 7.45 -11.60 -9.29
CA GLY A 48 6.47 -12.66 -9.57
C GLY A 48 6.97 -13.69 -10.59
N ILE A 49 6.03 -14.36 -11.25
CA ILE A 49 6.28 -15.28 -12.37
C ILE A 49 5.26 -14.95 -13.45
N ALA A 50 5.72 -14.51 -14.62
CA ALA A 50 4.85 -14.12 -15.73
C ALA A 50 3.82 -15.23 -16.05
N GLY A 51 2.56 -14.84 -16.18
CA GLY A 51 1.42 -15.74 -16.42
C GLY A 51 1.00 -16.61 -15.24
N ILE A 52 1.68 -16.56 -14.09
CA ILE A 52 1.33 -17.35 -12.89
C ILE A 52 1.10 -16.42 -11.69
N PHE A 53 2.14 -15.71 -11.24
CA PHE A 53 2.06 -14.81 -10.11
C PHE A 53 2.33 -13.37 -10.56
N PRO A 54 1.38 -12.45 -10.36
CA PRO A 54 1.55 -11.08 -10.83
C PRO A 54 2.75 -10.41 -10.15
N PRO A 55 3.49 -9.55 -10.88
CA PRO A 55 4.54 -8.75 -10.28
C PRO A 55 3.92 -7.77 -9.28
N LEU A 56 4.66 -7.50 -8.21
CA LEU A 56 4.44 -6.35 -7.33
C LEU A 56 5.37 -5.20 -7.68
N ALA A 57 6.50 -5.46 -8.36
CA ALA A 57 7.42 -4.44 -8.82
C ALA A 57 6.79 -3.60 -9.94
N LYS A 58 6.75 -2.28 -9.75
CA LYS A 58 6.13 -1.31 -10.67
C LYS A 58 4.70 -1.66 -11.07
N ALA A 59 3.95 -2.34 -10.20
CA ALA A 59 2.61 -2.81 -10.52
C ALA A 59 1.58 -1.67 -10.47
N ASP A 60 0.88 -1.46 -11.58
CA ASP A 60 -0.24 -0.51 -11.68
C ASP A 60 -1.39 -0.82 -10.71
N TYR A 61 -1.62 -2.10 -10.42
CA TYR A 61 -2.63 -2.60 -9.49
C TYR A 61 -2.48 -1.97 -8.09
N LEU A 62 -1.25 -1.67 -7.67
CA LEU A 62 -0.94 -1.06 -6.38
C LEU A 62 -1.37 0.41 -6.26
N ASN A 63 -1.72 1.06 -7.39
CA ASN A 63 -2.25 2.42 -7.38
C ASN A 63 -3.61 2.50 -6.67
N ASN A 64 -4.38 1.41 -6.69
CA ASN A 64 -5.62 1.30 -5.92
C ASN A 64 -5.36 0.68 -4.54
N THR A 65 -5.02 1.52 -3.56
CA THR A 65 -4.73 1.09 -2.19
C THR A 65 -5.86 0.25 -1.57
N LYS A 66 -7.14 0.54 -1.87
CA LYS A 66 -8.26 -0.24 -1.35
C LYS A 66 -8.20 -1.67 -1.88
N LYS A 67 -8.05 -1.85 -3.20
CA LYS A 67 -7.91 -3.18 -3.82
C LYS A 67 -6.69 -3.94 -3.32
N THR A 68 -5.55 -3.25 -3.13
CA THR A 68 -4.36 -3.87 -2.54
C THR A 68 -4.64 -4.40 -1.12
N ILE A 69 -5.31 -3.62 -0.29
CA ILE A 69 -5.69 -4.05 1.07
C ILE A 69 -6.68 -5.22 1.02
N GLN A 70 -7.68 -5.17 0.13
CA GLN A 70 -8.65 -6.26 -0.04
C GLN A 70 -7.95 -7.57 -0.42
N ALA A 71 -7.08 -7.54 -1.44
CA ALA A 71 -6.34 -8.71 -1.90
C ALA A 71 -5.53 -9.39 -0.78
N ILE A 72 -4.86 -8.61 0.07
CA ILE A 72 -4.05 -9.17 1.16
C ILE A 72 -4.92 -9.68 2.32
N LYS A 73 -5.97 -8.93 2.68
CA LYS A 73 -6.79 -9.19 3.86
C LYS A 73 -7.79 -10.33 3.64
N PHE A 74 -8.38 -10.39 2.46
CA PHE A 74 -9.47 -11.31 2.14
C PHE A 74 -9.05 -12.37 1.11
N GLY A 75 -7.91 -12.19 0.46
CA GLY A 75 -7.54 -12.95 -0.72
C GLY A 75 -8.05 -12.28 -1.99
N LEU A 76 -7.72 -12.88 -3.12
CA LEU A 76 -8.11 -12.42 -4.44
C LEU A 76 -8.37 -13.64 -5.33
N GLU A 77 -9.51 -13.65 -6.00
CA GLU A 77 -9.90 -14.69 -6.95
C GLU A 77 -10.44 -14.04 -8.22
N GLY A 78 -10.32 -14.77 -9.32
CA GLY A 78 -10.75 -14.35 -10.65
C GLY A 78 -9.72 -13.51 -11.39
N GLU A 79 -10.11 -13.15 -12.62
CA GLU A 79 -9.24 -12.47 -13.56
C GLU A 79 -8.88 -11.05 -13.09
N ILE A 80 -7.59 -10.74 -13.11
CA ILE A 80 -7.05 -9.39 -12.96
C ILE A 80 -6.07 -9.07 -14.08
N THR A 81 -5.88 -7.78 -14.33
CA THR A 81 -4.81 -7.28 -15.18
C THR A 81 -3.80 -6.53 -14.32
N VAL A 82 -2.52 -6.84 -14.50
CA VAL A 82 -1.39 -6.14 -13.88
C VAL A 82 -0.38 -5.84 -14.96
N ASN A 83 -0.09 -4.56 -15.18
CA ASN A 83 0.85 -4.10 -16.21
C ASN A 83 0.57 -4.69 -17.61
N ASP A 84 -0.69 -4.61 -18.05
CA ASP A 84 -1.20 -5.13 -19.33
C ASP A 84 -1.15 -6.67 -19.50
N GLU A 85 -0.76 -7.42 -18.46
CA GLU A 85 -0.81 -8.88 -18.45
C GLU A 85 -1.98 -9.39 -17.61
N VAL A 86 -2.63 -10.45 -18.09
CA VAL A 86 -3.78 -11.10 -17.44
C VAL A 86 -3.31 -12.22 -16.52
N TYR A 87 -3.88 -12.26 -15.31
CA TYR A 87 -3.67 -13.29 -14.30
C TYR A 87 -5.02 -13.76 -13.80
N ASP A 88 -5.24 -15.08 -13.76
CA ASP A 88 -6.47 -15.69 -13.26
C ASP A 88 -6.12 -16.85 -12.32
N ASN A 89 -5.57 -16.49 -11.17
CA ASN A 89 -5.17 -17.42 -10.11
C ASN A 89 -5.73 -16.94 -8.77
N MET A 90 -5.87 -17.87 -7.83
CA MET A 90 -6.24 -17.55 -6.44
C MET A 90 -5.01 -17.08 -5.66
N MET A 91 -5.14 -15.94 -4.99
CA MET A 91 -4.30 -15.53 -3.87
C MET A 91 -5.07 -15.75 -2.57
N PRO A 92 -4.62 -16.62 -1.65
CA PRO A 92 -5.29 -16.80 -0.37
C PRO A 92 -5.14 -15.56 0.51
N SER A 93 -6.08 -15.38 1.46
CA SER A 93 -5.90 -14.39 2.53
C SER A 93 -4.62 -14.67 3.31
N ALA A 94 -3.89 -13.61 3.65
CA ALA A 94 -2.66 -13.72 4.42
C ALA A 94 -2.90 -14.00 5.92
N ASN A 95 -4.16 -13.94 6.40
CA ASN A 95 -4.55 -14.10 7.80
C ASN A 95 -3.72 -13.21 8.77
N LEU A 96 -3.49 -11.97 8.36
CA LEU A 96 -2.70 -10.97 9.08
C LEU A 96 -3.62 -10.01 9.86
N SER A 97 -3.11 -9.47 10.96
CA SER A 97 -3.77 -8.36 11.67
C SER A 97 -3.82 -7.09 10.81
N ASN A 98 -4.72 -6.16 11.14
CA ASN A 98 -4.83 -4.89 10.43
C ASN A 98 -3.51 -4.08 10.40
N GLN A 99 -2.70 -4.19 11.46
CA GLN A 99 -1.42 -3.51 11.55
C GLN A 99 -0.37 -4.16 10.64
N GLU A 100 -0.32 -5.50 10.59
CA GLU A 100 0.58 -6.24 9.71
C GLU A 100 0.25 -6.01 8.23
N VAL A 101 -1.04 -6.00 7.88
CA VAL A 101 -1.48 -5.64 6.51
C VAL A 101 -1.04 -4.21 6.16
N ALA A 102 -1.20 -3.25 7.08
CA ALA A 102 -0.76 -1.88 6.84
C ALA A 102 0.76 -1.81 6.60
N ASP A 103 1.53 -2.54 7.40
CA ASP A 103 2.99 -2.59 7.31
C ASP A 103 3.46 -3.20 5.98
N VAL A 104 2.92 -4.36 5.58
CA VAL A 104 3.33 -5.01 4.32
C VAL A 104 2.89 -4.21 3.08
N VAL A 105 1.71 -3.57 3.11
CA VAL A 105 1.28 -2.68 2.02
C VAL A 105 2.22 -1.49 1.89
N ASN A 106 2.63 -0.88 3.00
CA ASN A 106 3.59 0.22 2.98
C ASN A 106 4.95 -0.24 2.44
N TYR A 107 5.44 -1.41 2.85
CA TYR A 107 6.67 -1.97 2.29
C TYR A 107 6.59 -2.18 0.78
N ILE A 108 5.56 -2.88 0.28
CA ILE A 108 5.36 -3.16 -1.15
C ILE A 108 5.29 -1.87 -1.96
N LYS A 109 4.46 -0.90 -1.53
CA LYS A 109 4.26 0.38 -2.25
C LYS A 109 5.48 1.30 -2.26
N ASN A 110 6.46 1.08 -1.38
CA ASN A 110 7.71 1.84 -1.31
C ASN A 110 8.93 1.03 -1.78
N SER A 111 8.69 -0.13 -2.42
CA SER A 111 9.74 -0.99 -2.95
C SER A 111 9.72 -1.02 -4.48
N TRP A 112 10.83 -1.43 -5.08
CA TRP A 112 10.94 -1.82 -6.50
C TRP A 112 10.43 -0.80 -7.53
N GLY A 113 10.58 0.49 -7.23
CA GLY A 113 10.14 1.57 -8.12
C GLY A 113 8.62 1.78 -8.14
N ASN A 114 7.88 1.19 -7.20
CA ASN A 114 6.50 1.55 -6.94
C ASN A 114 6.44 3.00 -6.47
N SER A 115 5.46 3.74 -6.98
CA SER A 115 5.25 5.11 -6.56
C SER A 115 4.33 5.12 -5.35
N SER A 116 4.82 5.59 -4.19
CA SER A 116 4.00 5.87 -3.01
C SER A 116 3.20 7.17 -3.19
N LYS A 117 2.39 7.28 -4.26
CA LYS A 117 1.52 8.45 -4.52
C LYS A 117 0.33 8.57 -3.55
N GLY A 118 0.41 7.94 -2.37
CA GLY A 118 -0.66 7.87 -1.39
C GLY A 118 -0.15 8.07 0.03
N LYS A 119 -1.07 8.47 0.92
CA LYS A 119 -0.79 8.55 2.35
C LYS A 119 -0.37 7.19 2.89
N THR A 120 0.52 7.18 3.88
CA THR A 120 0.86 6.00 4.69
C THR A 120 -0.39 5.22 5.07
N VAL A 121 -0.40 3.91 4.77
CA VAL A 121 -1.47 3.02 5.19
C VAL A 121 -1.34 2.77 6.69
N THR A 122 -2.44 2.91 7.43
CA THR A 122 -2.49 2.70 8.87
C THR A 122 -3.45 1.55 9.18
N ALA A 123 -3.31 0.93 10.36
CA ALA A 123 -4.24 -0.11 10.81
C ALA A 123 -5.70 0.35 10.75
N LYS A 124 -5.99 1.62 11.07
CA LYS A 124 -7.32 2.22 10.97
C LYS A 124 -7.86 2.24 9.53
N ILE A 125 -7.00 2.53 8.55
CA ILE A 125 -7.39 2.48 7.14
C ILE A 125 -7.73 1.03 6.77
N VAL A 126 -6.91 0.06 7.17
CA VAL A 126 -7.14 -1.36 6.89
C VAL A 126 -8.41 -1.90 7.56
N GLU A 127 -8.70 -1.46 8.78
CA GLU A 127 -9.90 -1.84 9.53
C GLU A 127 -11.19 -1.39 8.82
N ALA A 128 -11.15 -0.19 8.23
CA ALA A 128 -12.25 0.39 7.48
C ALA A 128 -12.51 -0.30 6.13
N VAL A 129 -11.52 -1.02 5.58
CA VAL A 129 -11.69 -1.79 4.34
C VAL A 129 -12.45 -3.08 4.63
N LYS A 130 -13.54 -3.25 3.88
CA LYS A 130 -14.42 -4.44 3.82
C LYS A 130 -14.26 -5.13 2.46
N GLU A 131 -14.69 -6.38 2.35
CA GLU A 131 -14.82 -7.10 1.06
C GLU A 131 -15.60 -6.28 0.04
#